data_AF-A0A5C8AYD9-F1
#
_entry.id   AF-A0A5C8AYD9-F1
#
_cell.length_a   1.000
_cell.length_b   1.000
_cell.length_c   1.000
_cell.angle_alpha   90.00
_cell.angle_beta   90.00
_cell.angle_gamma   90.00
#
_symmetry.space_group_name_H-M   'P 1'
#
loop_
_entity.id
_entity.type
_entity.pdbx_description
1 polymer ?
#
loop_
_entity_poly.entity_id
_entity_poly.type
_entity_poly.pdbx_seq_one_letter_code
_entity_poly.pdbx_strand_id
1 'polypeptide(L)'
;AYQDYTVRTKVSECMGLAAAAKLAVTETATSVGGLANVTAANTGYSFDATTYCATIAITAATGVITLTTDNTGATVDPVLTLTPADGRGRMDWECAQTAGEVAHVPAECRP
;
A
#
# COMPACT_ATOMS: atom_id res chain seq x y z
N ALA A 1 -13.14 -14.85 13.83
CA ALA A 1 -14.24 -13.94 13.44
C ALA A 1 -14.11 -12.55 14.08
N TYR A 2 -14.27 -12.41 15.41
CA TYR A 2 -14.10 -11.09 16.07
C TYR A 2 -12.64 -10.63 16.05
N GLN A 3 -11.69 -11.50 16.41
CA GLN A 3 -10.26 -11.17 16.34
C GLN A 3 -9.83 -10.81 14.92
N ASP A 4 -10.25 -11.60 13.92
CA ASP A 4 -9.94 -11.34 12.51
C ASP A 4 -10.49 -9.98 12.05
N TYR A 5 -11.65 -9.57 12.55
CA TYR A 5 -12.22 -8.24 12.29
C TYR A 5 -11.38 -7.12 12.92
N THR A 6 -10.92 -7.29 14.17
CA THR A 6 -10.06 -6.32 14.85
C THR A 6 -8.72 -6.19 14.15
N VAL A 7 -8.08 -7.31 13.78
CA VAL A 7 -6.84 -7.32 12.98
C VAL A 7 -7.07 -6.59 11.65
N ARG A 8 -8.15 -6.94 10.93
CA ARG A 8 -8.46 -6.31 9.64
C ARG A 8 -8.72 -4.82 9.74
N THR A 9 -9.32 -4.35 10.84
CA THR A 9 -9.52 -2.92 11.09
C THR A 9 -8.18 -2.18 11.21
N LYS A 10 -7.21 -2.76 11.92
CA LYS A 10 -5.85 -2.19 12.04
C LYS A 10 -5.09 -2.22 10.71
N VAL A 11 -5.26 -3.28 9.91
CA VAL A 11 -4.70 -3.36 8.55
C VAL A 11 -5.31 -2.27 7.65
N SER A 12 -6.62 -2.05 7.73
CA SER A 12 -7.32 -0.98 7.00
C SER A 12 -6.82 0.43 7.38
N GLU A 13 -6.36 0.64 8.62
CA GLU A 13 -5.75 1.91 9.03
C GLU A 13 -4.47 2.20 8.22
N CYS A 14 -3.54 1.24 8.14
CA CYS A 14 -2.33 1.37 7.33
C CYS A 14 -2.65 1.55 5.85
N MET A 15 -3.66 0.84 5.34
CA MET A 15 -4.14 1.02 3.96
C MET A 15 -4.74 2.41 3.70
N GLY A 16 -5.39 3.03 4.69
CA GLY A 16 -5.87 4.41 4.60
C GLY A 16 -4.72 5.42 4.46
N LEU A 17 -3.64 5.22 5.23
CA LEU A 17 -2.42 6.05 5.15
C LEU A 17 -1.73 5.95 3.78
N ALA A 18 -1.89 4.81 3.09
CA ALA A 18 -1.38 4.59 1.74
C ALA A 18 -1.96 5.51 0.68
N ALA A 19 -3.10 6.14 0.93
CA ALA A 19 -3.74 7.04 -0.03
C ALA A 19 -2.80 8.18 -0.46
N ALA A 20 -1.99 8.71 0.47
CA ALA A 20 -0.98 9.73 0.18
C ALA A 20 0.13 9.19 -0.76
N ALA A 21 0.58 7.95 -0.55
CA ALA A 21 1.56 7.32 -1.43
C ALA A 21 0.99 7.08 -2.84
N LYS A 22 -0.27 6.64 -2.96
CA LYS A 22 -0.95 6.46 -4.25
C LYS A 22 -1.02 7.78 -5.03
N LEU A 23 -1.35 8.87 -4.35
CA LEU A 23 -1.40 10.19 -4.95
C LEU A 23 0.00 10.61 -5.44
N ALA A 24 1.02 10.49 -4.59
CA ALA A 24 2.40 10.83 -4.95
C ALA A 24 2.89 10.05 -6.18
N VAL A 25 2.65 8.74 -6.23
CA VAL A 25 2.98 7.92 -7.41
C VAL A 25 2.23 8.40 -8.66
N THR A 26 0.93 8.68 -8.54
CA THR A 26 0.09 9.09 -9.67
C THR A 26 0.54 10.44 -10.23
N GLU A 27 0.77 11.43 -9.38
CA GLU A 27 1.21 12.77 -9.79
C GLU A 27 2.60 12.74 -10.39
N THR A 28 3.55 12.05 -9.74
CA THR A 28 4.91 11.93 -10.26
C THR A 28 4.92 11.21 -11.59
N ALA A 29 4.28 10.03 -11.71
CA ALA A 29 4.22 9.29 -12.97
C ALA A 29 3.61 10.16 -14.09
N THR A 30 2.56 10.92 -13.81
CA THR A 30 1.96 11.84 -14.78
C THR A 30 2.95 12.94 -15.20
N SER A 31 3.68 13.51 -14.24
CA SER A 31 4.64 14.61 -14.46
C SER A 31 5.88 14.17 -15.24
N VAL A 32 6.41 12.97 -14.93
CA VAL A 32 7.66 12.47 -15.52
C VAL A 32 7.43 11.53 -16.71
N GLY A 33 6.20 11.38 -17.18
CA GLY A 33 5.86 10.61 -18.39
C GLY A 33 5.85 9.09 -18.21
N GLY A 34 5.54 8.60 -17.02
CA GLY A 34 5.24 7.19 -16.75
C GLY A 34 5.88 6.63 -15.47
N LEU A 35 5.40 5.47 -15.03
CA LEU A 35 5.86 4.76 -13.82
C LEU A 35 7.35 4.41 -13.87
N ALA A 36 7.89 4.09 -15.06
CA ALA A 36 9.30 3.77 -15.27
C ALA A 36 10.26 4.90 -14.83
N ASN A 37 9.77 6.14 -14.79
CA ASN A 37 10.55 7.32 -14.43
C ASN A 37 10.32 7.75 -12.96
N VAL A 38 9.47 7.03 -12.22
CA VAL A 38 9.28 7.26 -10.77
C VAL A 38 10.52 6.76 -10.02
N THR A 39 11.03 7.57 -9.10
CA THR A 39 12.18 7.26 -8.26
C THR A 39 11.87 7.65 -6.82
N ALA A 40 12.64 7.14 -5.86
CA ALA A 40 12.49 7.56 -4.47
C ALA A 40 12.70 9.07 -4.26
N ALA A 41 13.47 9.72 -5.14
CA ALA A 41 13.83 11.14 -4.99
C ALA A 41 12.80 12.11 -5.58
N ASN A 42 11.92 11.66 -6.50
CA ASN A 42 11.00 12.54 -7.24
C ASN A 42 9.51 12.34 -6.89
N THR A 43 9.18 11.44 -5.97
CA THR A 43 7.84 11.35 -5.39
C THR A 43 7.62 12.38 -4.30
N GLY A 44 8.69 12.82 -3.62
CA GLY A 44 8.60 13.67 -2.43
C GLY A 44 7.86 13.01 -1.26
N TYR A 45 7.52 11.73 -1.37
CA TYR A 45 6.79 11.00 -0.36
C TYR A 45 7.72 10.53 0.75
N SER A 46 7.34 10.82 1.99
CA SER A 46 7.95 10.28 3.20
C SER A 46 6.86 9.75 4.11
N PHE A 47 7.19 8.74 4.91
CA PHE A 47 6.27 8.13 5.84
C PHE A 47 6.91 8.00 7.21
N ASP A 48 6.16 8.38 8.25
CA ASP A 48 6.50 8.14 9.64
C ASP A 48 5.64 7.00 10.16
N ALA A 49 6.28 6.03 10.82
CA ALA A 49 5.60 4.85 11.35
C ALA A 49 4.51 5.23 12.37
N THR A 50 3.41 4.49 12.33
CA THR A 50 2.34 4.54 13.34
C THR A 50 2.30 3.22 14.11
N THR A 51 1.46 3.14 15.15
CA THR A 51 1.30 1.91 15.95
C THR A 51 0.99 0.68 15.10
N TYR A 52 0.22 0.84 14.02
CA TYR A 52 -0.26 -0.28 13.20
C TYR A 52 0.28 -0.30 11.77
N CYS A 53 1.21 0.60 11.44
CA CYS A 53 1.78 0.75 10.11
C CYS A 53 3.26 1.08 10.25
N ALA A 54 4.11 0.06 10.11
CA ALA A 54 5.56 0.21 10.26
C ALA A 54 6.17 0.98 9.08
N THR A 55 5.79 0.63 7.85
CA THR A 55 6.36 1.25 6.65
C THR A 55 5.36 1.33 5.52
N ILE A 56 5.44 2.41 4.75
CA ILE A 56 4.86 2.52 3.41
C ILE A 56 6.01 2.90 2.46
N ALA A 57 6.36 1.99 1.56
CA ALA A 57 7.49 2.17 0.65
C ALA A 57 7.03 2.16 -0.81
N ILE A 58 7.56 3.09 -1.60
CA ILE A 58 7.32 3.16 -3.05
C ILE A 58 8.52 2.55 -3.77
N THR A 59 8.25 1.54 -4.59
CA THR A 59 9.28 0.91 -5.43
C THR A 59 9.56 1.77 -6.66
N ALA A 60 10.82 2.13 -6.86
CA ALA A 60 11.24 2.88 -8.04
C ALA A 60 10.92 2.12 -9.35
N ALA A 61 10.76 2.86 -10.44
CA ALA A 61 10.42 2.41 -11.80
C ALA A 61 9.10 1.63 -11.97
N THR A 62 8.44 1.24 -10.88
CA THR A 62 7.16 0.52 -10.91
C THR A 62 6.05 1.27 -10.19
N GLY A 63 6.39 2.09 -9.19
CA GLY A 63 5.40 2.77 -8.35
C GLY A 63 4.63 1.82 -7.43
N VAL A 64 5.02 0.55 -7.34
CA VAL A 64 4.38 -0.42 -6.43
C VAL A 64 4.59 0.05 -5.00
N ILE A 65 3.49 0.18 -4.26
CA ILE A 65 3.49 0.58 -2.87
C ILE A 65 3.41 -0.69 -2.01
N THR A 66 4.41 -0.90 -1.16
CA THR A 66 4.39 -1.97 -0.16
C THR A 66 4.05 -1.36 1.20
N LEU A 67 3.04 -1.91 1.86
CA LEU A 67 2.66 -1.50 3.21
C LEU A 67 2.87 -2.66 4.17
N THR A 68 3.68 -2.41 5.19
CA THR A 68 3.99 -3.36 6.25
C THR A 68 3.24 -2.92 7.49
N THR A 69 2.27 -3.73 7.91
CA THR A 69 1.55 -3.49 9.17
C THR A 69 2.38 -3.95 10.36
N ASP A 70 2.02 -3.48 11.55
CA ASP A 70 2.68 -3.84 12.80
C ASP A 70 1.66 -3.91 13.93
N ASN A 71 1.98 -4.61 15.03
CA ASN A 71 1.15 -4.71 16.23
C ASN A 71 -0.35 -5.02 15.97
N THR A 72 -0.64 -5.76 14.90
CA THR A 72 -2.04 -6.00 14.50
C THR A 72 -2.71 -7.00 15.45
N GLY A 73 -1.92 -7.86 16.09
CA GLY A 73 -2.38 -8.98 16.90
C GLY A 73 -2.54 -10.28 16.11
N ALA A 74 -2.16 -10.28 14.82
CA ALA A 74 -1.98 -11.50 14.05
C ALA A 74 -0.69 -12.22 14.47
N THR A 75 -0.61 -13.53 14.23
CA THR A 75 0.66 -14.28 14.38
C THR A 75 1.71 -13.82 13.38
N VAL A 76 1.27 -13.43 12.18
CA VAL A 76 2.08 -12.77 11.16
C VAL A 76 1.34 -11.51 10.75
N ASP A 77 1.93 -10.35 11.03
CA ASP A 77 1.36 -9.06 10.63
C ASP A 77 1.21 -9.00 9.10
N PRO A 78 0.02 -8.64 8.59
CA PRO A 78 -0.19 -8.60 7.15
C PRO A 78 0.70 -7.59 6.43
N VAL A 79 1.19 -8.00 5.26
CA VAL A 79 1.86 -7.11 4.31
C VAL A 79 1.03 -7.11 3.05
N LEU A 80 0.76 -5.92 2.49
CA LEU A 80 0.04 -5.78 1.24
C LEU A 80 0.89 -4.99 0.23
N THR A 81 0.53 -5.15 -1.04
CA THR A 81 1.04 -4.36 -2.14
C THR A 81 -0.11 -3.68 -2.85
N LEU A 82 0.09 -2.42 -3.25
CA LEU A 82 -0.77 -1.69 -4.17
C LEU A 82 0.00 -1.49 -5.47
N THR A 83 -0.43 -2.15 -6.53
CA THR A 83 0.22 -2.13 -7.83
C THR A 83 -0.50 -1.14 -8.73
N PRO A 84 0.16 -0.06 -9.18
CA PRO A 84 -0.44 0.86 -10.13
C PRO A 84 -0.46 0.25 -11.53
N ALA A 85 -1.54 0.48 -12.25
CA ALA A 85 -1.65 0.23 -13.68
C ALA A 85 -2.10 1.52 -14.36
N ASP A 86 -1.33 1.97 -15.35
CA ASP A 86 -1.68 3.15 -16.13
C ASP A 86 -2.87 2.83 -17.05
N GLY A 87 -4.05 3.28 -16.64
CA GLY A 87 -5.28 3.23 -17.43
C GLY A 87 -5.39 4.48 -18.30
N ARG A 88 -6.22 4.41 -19.36
CA ARG A 88 -6.42 5.51 -20.35
C ARG A 88 -6.91 6.82 -19.70
N GLY A 89 -6.03 7.60 -19.09
CA GLY A 89 -6.33 8.84 -18.36
C GLY A 89 -6.63 8.67 -16.86
N ARG A 90 -6.36 7.51 -16.26
CA ARG A 90 -6.46 7.31 -14.79
C ARG A 90 -5.47 6.25 -14.31
N MET A 91 -4.96 6.39 -13.09
CA MET A 91 -4.17 5.34 -12.45
C MET A 91 -5.10 4.34 -11.75
N ASP A 92 -5.16 3.12 -12.27
CA ASP A 92 -5.83 1.99 -11.62
C ASP A 92 -4.90 1.35 -10.59
N TRP A 93 -5.46 0.70 -9.58
CA TRP A 93 -4.68 0.10 -8.49
C TRP A 93 -5.22 -1.27 -8.11
N GLU A 94 -4.37 -2.27 -8.20
CA GLU A 94 -4.63 -3.62 -7.73
C GLU A 94 -4.06 -3.78 -6.32
N CYS A 95 -4.84 -4.33 -5.39
CA CYS A 95 -4.34 -4.68 -4.07
C CYS A 95 -4.13 -6.18 -3.96
N ALA A 96 -3.02 -6.58 -3.34
CA ALA A 96 -2.76 -7.98 -3.04
C ALA A 96 -2.08 -8.13 -1.67
N GLN A 97 -2.42 -9.17 -0.94
CA GLN A 97 -1.69 -9.59 0.25
C GLN A 97 -0.43 -10.38 -0.13
N THR A 98 0.69 -10.07 0.52
CA THR A 98 1.96 -10.80 0.38
C THR A 98 2.38 -11.54 1.65
N ALA A 99 1.80 -11.23 2.80
CA ALA A 99 2.01 -11.96 4.05
C ALA A 99 0.79 -11.86 4.99
N GLY A 100 0.69 -12.78 5.95
CA GLY A 100 -0.42 -12.89 6.90
C GLY A 100 -1.57 -13.77 6.41
N GLU A 101 -2.67 -13.78 7.15
CA GLU A 101 -3.85 -14.59 6.81
C GLU A 101 -4.85 -13.79 5.98
N VAL A 102 -5.52 -14.45 5.02
CA VAL A 102 -6.52 -13.83 4.12
C VAL A 102 -7.71 -13.24 4.89
N ALA A 103 -8.06 -13.83 6.03
CA ALA A 103 -9.13 -13.32 6.91
C ALA A 103 -8.80 -11.94 7.51
N HIS A 104 -7.52 -11.63 7.65
CA HIS A 104 -7.00 -10.40 8.28
C HIS A 104 -6.92 -9.21 7.32
N VAL A 105 -7.16 -9.40 6.03
CA VAL A 105 -7.03 -8.33 5.04
C VAL A 105 -8.38 -7.88 4.49
N PRO A 106 -8.49 -6.62 4.04
CA PRO A 106 -9.65 -6.12 3.31
C PRO A 106 -9.97 -6.99 2.08
N ALA A 107 -11.25 -7.05 1.72
CA ALA A 107 -11.71 -7.99 0.69
C ALA A 107 -11.08 -7.72 -0.68
N GLU A 108 -10.82 -6.45 -0.98
CA GLU A 108 -10.18 -5.95 -2.20
C GLU A 108 -8.72 -6.37 -2.35
N CYS A 109 -8.08 -6.85 -1.28
CA CYS A 109 -6.68 -7.28 -1.27
C CYS A 109 -6.52 -8.80 -1.21
N ARG A 110 -7.62 -9.55 -1.24
CA ARG A 110 -7.63 -11.01 -1.19
C ARG A 110 -7.38 -11.57 -2.60
N PRO A 111 -6.71 -12.74 -2.72
CA PRO A 111 -6.57 -13.45 -3.99
C PRO A 111 -7.92 -13.86 -4.61
#